data_AF-A0A453P5H7-F1
#
_entry.id   AF-A0A453P5H7-F1
#
_cell.length_a   1.000
_cell.length_b   1.000
_cell.length_c   1.000
_cell.angle_alpha   90.00
_cell.angle_beta   90.00
_cell.angle_gamma   90.00
#
_symmetry.space_group_name_H-M   'P 1'
#
loop_
_entity.id
_entity.type
_entity.pdbx_description
1 polymer ?
#
loop_
_entity_poly.entity_id
_entity_poly.type
_entity_poly.pdbx_seq_one_letter_code
_entity_poly.pdbx_strand_id
1 'polypeptide(L)'
;MSCKHCVSGKSNMCQTLGLERKGVMHSDQTTRFSIGGKPVYHYCAVSSFSEYAVVHSGCAVKVSPTMPMDRICLLSCGASAGLGAAWNVADVSKGSSVVIFGLGTVGLSVAQGAKLRGASKIIGVDTNPDKQEKGKAFGVTDFINPAELNEPVQQVVKWLTDGGADYSFECVGDTGVVSTALQSCSD
;
A
#
# COMPACT_ATOMS: atom_id res chain seq x y z
N MET A 1 22.48 -16.85 1.44
CA MET A 1 21.81 -16.86 2.76
C MET A 1 20.32 -16.76 2.54
N SER A 2 19.54 -17.71 3.04
CA SER A 2 18.08 -17.66 2.98
C SER A 2 17.51 -17.95 4.37
N CYS A 3 16.76 -17.01 4.94
CA CYS A 3 16.05 -17.22 6.21
C CYS A 3 14.77 -18.04 5.99
N LYS A 4 14.15 -18.52 7.07
CA LYS A 4 12.91 -19.34 7.00
C LYS A 4 11.79 -18.64 6.23
N HIS A 5 11.63 -17.33 6.37
CA HIS A 5 10.57 -16.58 5.70
C HIS A 5 10.81 -16.47 4.20
N CYS A 6 12.06 -16.22 3.78
CA CYS A 6 12.43 -16.12 2.36
C CYS A 6 12.12 -17.39 1.56
N VAL A 7 12.20 -18.56 2.19
CA VAL A 7 11.94 -19.85 1.51
C VAL A 7 10.52 -20.38 1.72
N SER A 8 9.71 -19.69 2.53
CA SER A 8 8.42 -20.24 2.98
C SER A 8 7.32 -20.25 1.92
N GLY A 9 7.42 -19.40 0.89
CA GLY A 9 6.34 -19.14 -0.08
C GLY A 9 5.10 -18.44 0.51
N LYS A 10 5.06 -18.21 1.83
CA LYS A 10 3.91 -17.65 2.56
C LYS A 10 4.14 -16.23 3.08
N SER A 11 5.38 -15.74 3.01
CA SER A 11 5.78 -14.47 3.61
C SER A 11 6.83 -13.78 2.77
N ASN A 12 6.76 -12.45 2.75
CA ASN A 12 7.79 -11.56 2.20
C ASN A 12 8.62 -10.86 3.30
N MET A 13 8.39 -11.19 4.58
CA MET A 13 9.05 -10.55 5.72
C MET A 13 10.37 -11.25 6.06
N CYS A 14 11.46 -10.83 5.43
CA CYS A 14 12.80 -11.36 5.70
C CYS A 14 13.19 -11.18 7.18
N GLN A 15 13.61 -12.25 7.88
CA GLN A 15 14.08 -12.16 9.27
C GLN A 15 15.35 -11.32 9.42
N THR A 16 16.21 -11.33 8.41
CA THR A 16 17.50 -10.63 8.47
C THR A 16 17.37 -9.16 8.11
N LEU A 17 16.64 -8.86 7.04
CA LEU A 17 16.57 -7.51 6.47
C LEU A 17 15.31 -6.75 6.89
N GLY A 18 14.20 -7.46 7.16
CA GLY A 18 12.98 -6.94 7.79
C GLY A 18 12.57 -5.52 7.40
N LEU A 19 11.92 -4.84 8.34
CA LEU A 19 11.79 -3.40 8.31
C LEU A 19 12.90 -2.81 9.18
N GLU A 20 13.85 -2.12 8.55
CA GLU A 20 14.96 -1.45 9.24
C GLU A 20 14.42 -0.27 10.06
N ARG A 21 14.81 -0.19 11.35
CA ARG A 21 14.39 0.88 12.28
C ARG A 21 15.51 1.49 13.12
N LYS A 22 16.74 0.95 13.03
CA LYS A 22 17.90 1.41 13.82
C LYS A 22 18.69 2.49 13.09
N GLY A 23 18.50 2.66 11.78
CA GLY A 23 19.17 3.66 10.95
C GLY A 23 20.65 3.37 10.70
N VAL A 24 21.08 2.11 10.81
CA VAL A 24 22.47 1.68 10.62
C VAL A 24 22.55 0.45 9.71
N MET A 25 23.71 0.23 9.10
CA MET A 25 23.94 -0.92 8.23
C MET A 25 23.98 -2.22 9.03
N HIS A 26 23.34 -3.27 8.50
CA HIS A 26 23.35 -4.60 9.13
C HIS A 26 24.75 -5.19 9.30
N SER A 27 25.69 -4.85 8.41
CA SER A 27 27.04 -5.43 8.37
C SER A 27 27.92 -5.04 9.56
N ASP A 28 27.84 -3.80 10.02
CA ASP A 28 28.75 -3.24 11.03
C ASP A 28 28.07 -2.33 12.05
N GLN A 29 26.75 -2.21 11.99
CA GLN A 29 25.95 -1.34 12.87
C GLN A 29 26.39 0.13 12.85
N THR A 30 26.92 0.61 11.72
CA THR A 30 27.28 2.03 11.51
C THR A 30 26.48 2.68 10.37
N THR A 31 26.43 4.01 10.34
CA THR A 31 25.86 4.75 9.21
C THR A 31 26.90 4.97 8.09
N ARG A 32 26.43 5.33 6.90
CA ARG A 32 27.25 5.72 5.75
C ARG A 32 27.15 7.22 5.45
N PHE A 33 26.29 7.93 6.17
CA PHE A 33 26.07 9.35 5.98
C PHE A 33 26.65 10.15 7.14
N SER A 34 27.22 11.30 6.82
CA SER A 34 27.67 12.29 7.81
C SER A 34 27.56 13.70 7.26
N ILE A 35 27.35 14.67 8.15
CA ILE A 35 27.36 16.10 7.82
C ILE A 35 28.27 16.78 8.85
N GLY A 36 29.36 17.40 8.38
CA GLY A 36 30.33 18.06 9.27
C GLY A 36 30.93 17.11 10.31
N GLY A 37 31.19 15.85 9.94
CA GLY A 37 31.70 14.81 10.83
C GLY A 37 30.67 14.23 11.81
N LYS A 38 29.43 14.73 11.82
CA LYS A 38 28.33 14.17 12.64
C LYS A 38 27.57 13.11 11.85
N PRO A 39 27.28 11.94 12.44
CA PRO A 39 26.54 10.88 11.75
C PRO A 39 25.12 11.31 11.43
N VAL A 40 24.66 10.97 10.23
CA VAL A 40 23.24 11.03 9.82
C VAL A 40 22.77 9.60 9.64
N TYR A 41 21.65 9.22 10.23
CA TYR A 41 21.18 7.84 10.19
C TYR A 41 20.48 7.51 8.88
N HIS A 42 20.53 6.24 8.50
CA HIS A 42 19.77 5.69 7.39
C HIS A 42 18.28 5.66 7.72
N TYR A 43 17.45 5.51 6.68
CA TYR A 43 16.01 5.32 6.83
C TYR A 43 15.50 4.20 5.91
N CYS A 44 14.74 3.27 6.49
CA CYS A 44 14.10 2.15 5.79
C CYS A 44 15.06 1.31 4.92
N ALA A 45 16.34 1.21 5.29
CA ALA A 45 17.40 0.52 4.52
C ALA A 45 17.60 1.01 3.07
N VAL A 46 17.08 2.18 2.70
CA VAL A 46 17.18 2.75 1.33
C VAL A 46 17.80 4.14 1.35
N SER A 47 17.32 5.05 2.20
CA SER A 47 17.83 6.43 2.32
C SER A 47 17.88 7.19 0.98
N SER A 48 16.80 7.12 0.19
CA SER A 48 16.75 7.61 -1.20
C SER A 48 16.78 9.13 -1.39
N PHE A 49 16.83 9.92 -0.30
CA PHE A 49 16.94 11.39 -0.37
C PHE A 49 18.41 11.83 -0.29
N SER A 50 19.24 11.21 -1.14
CA SER A 50 20.63 11.54 -1.36
C SER A 50 21.01 11.16 -2.79
N GLU A 51 21.96 11.87 -3.40
CA GLU A 51 22.47 11.55 -4.73
C GLU A 51 23.11 10.16 -4.79
N TYR A 52 23.67 9.71 -3.67
CA TYR A 52 24.26 8.38 -3.50
C TYR A 52 23.81 7.75 -2.19
N ALA A 53 23.50 6.46 -2.21
CA ALA A 53 23.20 5.70 -1.02
C ALA A 53 23.90 4.34 -1.07
N VAL A 54 24.19 3.80 0.11
CA VAL A 54 24.72 2.45 0.29
C VAL A 54 23.61 1.60 0.88
N VAL A 55 23.24 0.53 0.18
CA VAL A 55 22.17 -0.39 0.60
C VAL A 55 22.70 -1.81 0.70
N HIS A 56 22.07 -2.63 1.53
CA HIS A 56 22.32 -4.07 1.50
C HIS A 56 21.86 -4.64 0.15
N SER A 57 22.62 -5.55 -0.46
CA SER A 57 22.30 -6.10 -1.79
C SER A 57 20.93 -6.78 -1.85
N GLY A 58 20.49 -7.41 -0.76
CA GLY A 58 19.14 -7.97 -0.63
C GLY A 58 18.00 -6.94 -0.58
N CYS A 59 18.30 -5.65 -0.43
CA CYS A 59 17.34 -4.54 -0.52
C CYS A 59 17.39 -3.83 -1.88
N ALA A 60 18.21 -4.31 -2.82
CA ALA A 60 18.33 -3.76 -4.17
C ALA A 60 17.80 -4.77 -5.20
N VAL A 61 16.76 -4.39 -5.94
CA VAL A 61 16.23 -5.22 -7.02
C VAL A 61 16.78 -4.74 -8.34
N LYS A 62 17.52 -5.62 -9.05
CA LYS A 62 17.98 -5.33 -10.41
C LYS A 62 16.79 -5.31 -11.37
N VAL A 63 16.62 -4.21 -12.07
CA VAL A 63 15.60 -4.01 -13.11
C VAL A 63 16.23 -3.92 -14.50
N SER A 64 15.40 -3.98 -15.55
CA SER A 64 15.89 -3.78 -16.92
C SER A 64 16.47 -2.37 -17.09
N PRO A 65 17.63 -2.21 -17.78
CA PRO A 65 18.24 -0.91 -18.01
C PRO A 65 17.40 0.00 -18.93
N THR A 66 16.41 -0.54 -19.63
CA THR A 66 15.51 0.23 -20.51
C THR A 66 14.29 0.81 -19.78
N MET A 67 14.13 0.56 -18.48
CA MET A 67 12.97 1.02 -17.74
C MET A 67 13.06 2.53 -17.41
N PRO A 68 11.95 3.28 -17.54
CA PRO A 68 11.90 4.69 -17.19
C PRO A 68 11.95 4.86 -15.67
N MET A 69 13.15 5.17 -15.14
CA MET A 69 13.42 5.28 -13.70
C MET A 69 12.56 6.34 -12.99
N ASP A 70 12.18 7.39 -13.70
CA ASP A 70 11.28 8.46 -13.25
C ASP A 70 9.85 7.97 -12.97
N ARG A 71 9.48 6.78 -13.46
CA ARG A 71 8.15 6.17 -13.25
C ARG A 71 8.22 4.95 -12.36
N ILE A 72 9.16 4.04 -12.62
CA ILE A 72 9.22 2.75 -11.92
C ILE A 72 9.64 2.88 -10.45
N CYS A 73 10.18 4.03 -10.04
CA CYS A 73 10.49 4.32 -8.64
C CYS A 73 9.27 4.16 -7.72
N LEU A 74 8.05 4.40 -8.22
CA LEU A 74 6.80 4.23 -7.47
C LEU A 74 6.53 2.77 -7.07
N LEU A 75 7.08 1.81 -7.83
CA LEU A 75 6.96 0.38 -7.55
C LEU A 75 7.82 -0.09 -6.36
N SER A 76 8.68 0.77 -5.81
CA SER A 76 9.51 0.40 -4.66
C SER A 76 8.75 0.39 -3.32
N CYS A 77 7.56 1.01 -3.25
CA CYS A 77 6.81 1.15 -2.01
C CYS A 77 5.29 1.14 -2.26
N GLY A 78 4.63 2.30 -2.14
CA GLY A 78 3.18 2.41 -2.05
C GLY A 78 2.38 1.80 -3.22
N ALA A 79 2.89 1.90 -4.45
CA ALA A 79 2.18 1.33 -5.60
C ALA A 79 2.16 -0.19 -5.56
N SER A 80 3.31 -0.82 -5.32
CA SER A 80 3.42 -2.27 -5.17
C SER A 80 2.70 -2.79 -3.93
N ALA A 81 2.67 -2.01 -2.84
CA ALA A 81 1.92 -2.36 -1.65
C ALA A 81 0.41 -2.46 -1.95
N GLY A 82 -0.18 -1.45 -2.61
CA GLY A 82 -1.60 -1.46 -2.95
C GLY A 82 -1.96 -2.52 -4.00
N LEU A 83 -1.17 -2.63 -5.08
CA LEU A 83 -1.37 -3.69 -6.09
C LEU A 83 -1.24 -5.09 -5.47
N GLY A 84 -0.21 -5.31 -4.66
CA GLY A 84 0.02 -6.57 -3.98
C GLY A 84 -1.05 -6.91 -2.96
N ALA A 85 -1.62 -5.92 -2.26
CA ALA A 85 -2.75 -6.13 -1.37
C ALA A 85 -3.96 -6.67 -2.14
N ALA A 86 -4.30 -6.07 -3.29
CA ALA A 86 -5.42 -6.52 -4.11
C ALA A 86 -5.16 -7.90 -4.76
N TRP A 87 -3.96 -8.15 -5.26
CA TRP A 87 -3.67 -9.34 -6.07
C TRP A 87 -3.23 -10.56 -5.27
N ASN A 88 -2.41 -10.35 -4.24
CA ASN A 88 -1.71 -11.44 -3.55
C ASN A 88 -2.27 -11.70 -2.15
N VAL A 89 -2.81 -10.67 -1.49
CA VAL A 89 -3.33 -10.80 -0.11
C VAL A 89 -4.83 -11.07 -0.14
N ALA A 90 -5.60 -10.16 -0.74
CA ALA A 90 -7.05 -10.33 -0.88
C ALA A 90 -7.42 -11.27 -2.05
N ASP A 91 -6.55 -11.38 -3.05
CA ASP A 91 -6.79 -12.15 -4.28
C ASP A 91 -8.16 -11.83 -4.91
N VAL A 92 -8.42 -10.53 -5.11
CA VAL A 92 -9.72 -9.99 -5.54
C VAL A 92 -10.27 -10.78 -6.73
N SER A 93 -11.50 -11.26 -6.60
CA SER A 93 -12.17 -12.06 -7.60
C SER A 93 -12.91 -11.22 -8.64
N LYS A 94 -13.03 -11.74 -9.86
CA LYS A 94 -13.78 -11.06 -10.92
C LYS A 94 -15.26 -10.95 -10.53
N GLY A 95 -15.84 -9.77 -10.74
CA GLY A 95 -17.24 -9.49 -10.45
C GLY A 95 -17.51 -9.04 -9.02
N SER A 96 -16.51 -9.10 -8.13
CA SER A 96 -16.67 -8.72 -6.72
C SER A 96 -16.83 -7.21 -6.51
N SER A 97 -17.29 -6.85 -5.34
CA SER A 97 -17.32 -5.51 -4.78
C SER A 97 -16.12 -5.26 -3.87
N VAL A 98 -15.56 -4.06 -3.94
CA VAL A 98 -14.39 -3.66 -3.14
C VAL A 98 -14.65 -2.30 -2.53
N VAL A 99 -14.36 -2.14 -1.23
CA VAL A 99 -14.33 -0.83 -0.56
C VAL A 99 -12.91 -0.48 -0.11
N ILE A 100 -12.51 0.77 -0.34
CA ILE A 100 -11.14 1.27 -0.08
C ILE A 100 -11.23 2.53 0.76
N PHE A 101 -10.69 2.48 1.98
CA PHE A 101 -10.62 3.63 2.88
C PHE A 101 -9.27 4.33 2.72
N GLY A 102 -9.29 5.56 2.20
CA GLY A 102 -8.13 6.38 1.92
C GLY A 102 -7.65 6.27 0.47
N LEU A 103 -7.87 7.31 -0.33
CA LEU A 103 -7.47 7.41 -1.74
C LEU A 103 -6.12 8.13 -1.92
N GLY A 104 -5.14 7.74 -1.11
CA GLY A 104 -3.72 8.09 -1.31
C GLY A 104 -3.05 7.15 -2.33
N THR A 105 -1.72 7.19 -2.41
CA THR A 105 -0.95 6.33 -3.35
C THR A 105 -1.28 4.85 -3.21
N VAL A 106 -1.37 4.35 -1.97
CA VAL A 106 -1.69 2.94 -1.69
C VAL A 106 -3.12 2.61 -2.13
N GLY A 107 -4.11 3.36 -1.66
CA GLY A 107 -5.51 3.09 -2.00
C GLY A 107 -5.84 3.25 -3.49
N LEU A 108 -5.26 4.23 -4.18
CA LEU A 108 -5.39 4.33 -5.64
C LEU A 108 -4.76 3.13 -6.35
N SER A 109 -3.67 2.57 -5.80
CA SER A 109 -3.05 1.37 -6.35
C SER A 109 -3.86 0.10 -6.05
N VAL A 110 -4.55 0.04 -4.91
CA VAL A 110 -5.57 -0.99 -4.64
C VAL A 110 -6.70 -0.89 -5.65
N ALA A 111 -7.24 0.31 -5.90
CA ALA A 111 -8.32 0.52 -6.87
C ALA A 111 -7.92 0.04 -8.27
N GLN A 112 -6.72 0.43 -8.72
CA GLN A 112 -6.17 -0.05 -9.98
C GLN A 112 -5.99 -1.58 -10.00
N GLY A 113 -5.51 -2.15 -8.89
CA GLY A 113 -5.37 -3.60 -8.74
C GLY A 113 -6.71 -4.34 -8.83
N ALA A 114 -7.73 -3.86 -8.12
CA ALA A 114 -9.09 -4.40 -8.13
C ALA A 114 -9.73 -4.30 -9.52
N LYS A 115 -9.58 -3.15 -10.20
CA LYS A 115 -10.02 -2.97 -11.58
C LYS A 115 -9.38 -3.99 -12.52
N LEU A 116 -8.06 -4.19 -12.42
CA LEU A 116 -7.33 -5.16 -13.25
C LEU A 116 -7.73 -6.61 -12.96
N ARG A 117 -8.18 -6.90 -11.73
CA ARG A 117 -8.76 -8.19 -11.34
C ARG A 117 -10.23 -8.36 -11.77
N GLY A 118 -10.84 -7.30 -12.29
CA GLY A 118 -12.20 -7.31 -12.83
C GLY A 118 -13.29 -7.18 -11.77
N ALA A 119 -13.01 -6.51 -10.63
CA ALA A 119 -14.05 -6.11 -9.70
C ALA A 119 -15.14 -5.29 -10.42
N SER A 120 -16.41 -5.55 -10.11
CA SER A 120 -17.55 -4.89 -10.76
C SER A 120 -17.90 -3.55 -10.11
N LYS A 121 -17.58 -3.41 -8.82
CA LYS A 121 -17.85 -2.22 -8.00
C LYS A 121 -16.65 -1.90 -7.12
N ILE A 122 -16.18 -0.66 -7.17
CA ILE A 122 -15.01 -0.19 -6.42
C ILE A 122 -15.41 1.12 -5.72
N ILE A 123 -15.67 1.04 -4.42
CA ILE A 123 -16.10 2.16 -3.59
C ILE A 123 -14.86 2.80 -2.94
N GLY A 124 -14.63 4.07 -3.22
CA GLY A 124 -13.57 4.86 -2.59
C GLY A 124 -14.12 5.73 -1.46
N VAL A 125 -13.57 5.60 -0.27
CA VAL A 125 -13.93 6.40 0.90
C VAL A 125 -12.79 7.34 1.25
N ASP A 126 -12.99 8.66 1.18
CA ASP A 126 -12.00 9.66 1.60
C ASP A 126 -12.69 10.95 2.06
N THR A 127 -12.09 11.65 3.02
CA THR A 127 -12.63 12.92 3.52
C THR A 127 -12.32 14.10 2.61
N ASN A 128 -11.36 13.96 1.70
CA ASN A 128 -11.02 14.99 0.73
C ASN A 128 -11.77 14.77 -0.60
N PRO A 129 -12.76 15.61 -0.95
CA PRO A 129 -13.53 15.47 -2.20
C PRO A 129 -12.67 15.62 -3.46
N ASP A 130 -11.55 16.33 -3.40
CA ASP A 130 -10.64 16.51 -4.57
C ASP A 130 -10.04 15.18 -5.07
N LYS A 131 -10.11 14.12 -4.25
CA LYS A 131 -9.62 12.79 -4.64
C LYS A 131 -10.64 12.00 -5.45
N GLN A 132 -11.90 12.43 -5.55
CA GLN A 132 -12.93 11.72 -6.29
C GLN A 132 -12.56 11.54 -7.77
N GLU A 133 -12.17 12.61 -8.44
CA GLU A 133 -11.81 12.57 -9.88
C GLU A 133 -10.58 11.71 -10.13
N LYS A 134 -9.57 11.79 -9.25
CA LYS A 134 -8.41 10.88 -9.32
C LYS A 134 -8.81 9.44 -9.07
N GLY A 135 -9.68 9.17 -8.10
CA GLY A 135 -10.21 7.84 -7.82
C GLY A 135 -10.85 7.21 -9.06
N LYS A 136 -11.71 7.95 -9.75
CA LYS A 136 -12.37 7.49 -10.99
C LYS A 136 -11.37 7.07 -12.05
N ALA A 137 -10.31 7.85 -12.25
CA ALA A 137 -9.25 7.51 -13.20
C ALA A 137 -8.56 6.16 -12.90
N PHE A 138 -8.49 5.78 -11.62
CA PHE A 138 -7.90 4.52 -11.14
C PHE A 138 -8.92 3.37 -11.01
N GLY A 139 -10.20 3.62 -11.32
CA GLY A 139 -11.25 2.58 -11.36
C GLY A 139 -12.31 2.67 -10.28
N VAL A 140 -12.25 3.65 -9.38
CA VAL A 140 -13.31 3.89 -8.39
C VAL A 140 -14.62 4.18 -9.13
N THR A 141 -15.67 3.42 -8.83
CA THR A 141 -17.02 3.56 -9.40
C THR A 141 -17.89 4.48 -8.56
N ASP A 142 -17.74 4.43 -7.25
CA ASP A 142 -18.54 5.17 -6.27
C ASP A 142 -17.61 5.85 -5.28
N PHE A 143 -17.90 7.10 -4.92
CA PHE A 143 -17.12 7.86 -3.95
C PHE A 143 -17.98 8.23 -2.75
N ILE A 144 -17.44 8.05 -1.55
CA ILE A 144 -18.10 8.40 -0.30
C ILE A 144 -17.19 9.35 0.47
N ASN A 145 -17.73 10.51 0.82
CA ASN A 145 -17.15 11.38 1.83
C ASN A 145 -17.88 11.15 3.16
N PRO A 146 -17.22 10.57 4.20
CA PRO A 146 -17.86 10.34 5.49
C PRO A 146 -18.41 11.61 6.15
N ALA A 147 -17.85 12.78 5.84
CA ALA A 147 -18.31 14.06 6.38
C ALA A 147 -19.66 14.52 5.83
N GLU A 148 -20.12 13.92 4.73
CA GLU A 148 -21.40 14.25 4.07
C GLU A 148 -22.51 13.26 4.44
N LEU A 149 -22.23 12.29 5.32
CA LEU A 149 -23.18 11.27 5.73
C LEU A 149 -23.88 11.64 7.04
N ASN A 150 -25.16 11.26 7.13
CA ASN A 150 -25.92 11.33 8.39
C ASN A 150 -25.86 10.02 9.19
N GLU A 151 -25.07 9.06 8.73
CA GLU A 151 -25.03 7.68 9.22
C GLU A 151 -23.62 7.09 9.09
N PRO A 152 -23.33 5.98 9.78
CA PRO A 152 -22.01 5.36 9.72
C PRO A 152 -21.67 4.85 8.32
N VAL A 153 -20.46 5.15 7.83
CA VAL A 153 -20.03 4.81 6.47
C VAL A 153 -20.15 3.32 6.13
N GLN A 154 -19.95 2.42 7.10
CA GLN A 154 -20.10 0.98 6.90
C GLN A 154 -21.54 0.58 6.55
N GLN A 155 -22.56 1.32 7.01
CA GLN A 155 -23.96 1.05 6.65
C GLN A 155 -24.21 1.47 5.20
N VAL A 156 -23.73 2.65 4.80
CA VAL A 156 -23.79 3.11 3.41
C VAL A 156 -23.11 2.14 2.47
N VAL A 157 -21.93 1.62 2.85
CA VAL A 157 -21.24 0.58 2.06
C VAL A 157 -22.11 -0.66 1.94
N LYS A 158 -22.65 -1.18 3.05
CA LYS A 158 -23.53 -2.37 3.04
C LYS A 158 -24.75 -2.17 2.13
N TRP A 159 -25.34 -0.98 2.07
CA TRP A 159 -26.46 -0.72 1.16
C TRP A 159 -26.03 -0.66 -0.30
N LEU A 160 -24.88 -0.04 -0.60
CA LEU A 160 -24.37 0.04 -1.97
C LEU A 160 -23.96 -1.32 -2.53
N THR A 161 -23.70 -2.30 -1.68
CA THR A 161 -23.24 -3.64 -2.06
C THR A 161 -24.20 -4.76 -1.70
N ASP A 162 -25.44 -4.44 -1.31
CA ASP A 162 -26.49 -5.42 -0.97
C ASP A 162 -26.10 -6.41 0.15
N GLY A 163 -25.46 -5.90 1.22
CA GLY A 163 -25.15 -6.66 2.43
C GLY A 163 -23.73 -6.49 2.96
N GLY A 164 -22.82 -5.96 2.14
CA GLY A 164 -21.42 -5.70 2.49
C GLY A 164 -20.48 -5.92 1.31
N ALA A 165 -19.28 -5.37 1.36
CA ALA A 165 -18.31 -5.52 0.29
C ALA A 165 -17.61 -6.89 0.39
N ASP A 166 -17.30 -7.52 -0.75
CA ASP A 166 -16.56 -8.79 -0.75
C ASP A 166 -15.13 -8.62 -0.20
N TYR A 167 -14.53 -7.44 -0.43
CA TYR A 167 -13.21 -7.08 0.08
C TYR A 167 -13.19 -5.64 0.60
N SER A 168 -12.53 -5.43 1.74
CA SER A 168 -12.25 -4.09 2.27
C SER A 168 -10.75 -3.85 2.45
N PHE A 169 -10.32 -2.62 2.18
CA PHE A 169 -8.94 -2.20 2.32
C PHE A 169 -8.86 -0.93 3.16
N GLU A 170 -8.10 -0.99 4.25
CA GLU A 170 -7.72 0.18 5.05
C GLU A 170 -6.37 0.70 4.55
N CYS A 171 -6.32 1.96 4.10
CA CYS A 171 -5.15 2.58 3.49
C CYS A 171 -4.82 3.96 4.08
N VAL A 172 -5.39 4.31 5.24
CA VAL A 172 -5.13 5.56 5.98
C VAL A 172 -4.11 5.31 7.10
N GLY A 173 -4.15 4.16 7.76
CA GLY A 173 -3.41 3.85 8.98
C GLY A 173 -4.13 4.28 10.26
N ASP A 174 -5.45 4.44 10.21
CA ASP A 174 -6.27 4.84 11.36
C ASP A 174 -6.97 3.62 11.99
N THR A 175 -6.79 3.42 13.30
CA THR A 175 -7.33 2.24 14.02
C THR A 175 -8.85 2.22 14.09
N GLY A 176 -9.51 3.38 14.11
CA GLY A 176 -10.96 3.47 14.04
C GLY A 176 -11.46 3.02 12.67
N VAL A 177 -10.81 3.49 11.60
CA VAL A 177 -11.13 3.10 10.23
C VAL A 177 -10.88 1.61 9.99
N VAL A 178 -9.90 0.97 10.64
CA VAL A 178 -9.72 -0.50 10.56
C VAL A 178 -11.00 -1.23 11.00
N SER A 179 -11.61 -0.81 12.11
CA SER A 179 -12.84 -1.42 12.62
C SER A 179 -14.00 -1.19 11.65
N THR A 180 -14.11 0.02 11.12
CA THR A 180 -15.10 0.37 10.09
C THR A 180 -14.92 -0.45 8.82
N ALA A 181 -13.69 -0.64 8.33
CA ALA A 181 -13.40 -1.42 7.15
C ALA A 181 -13.80 -2.88 7.34
N LEU A 182 -13.51 -3.46 8.50
CA LEU A 182 -13.95 -4.81 8.86
C LEU A 182 -15.49 -4.91 8.88
N GLN A 183 -16.17 -3.94 9.47
CA GLN A 183 -17.65 -3.89 9.54
C GLN A 183 -18.32 -3.60 8.20
N SER A 184 -17.57 -3.16 7.18
CA SER A 184 -18.09 -2.86 5.85
C SER A 184 -18.11 -4.08 4.93
N CYS A 185 -17.44 -5.17 5.32
CA CYS A 185 -17.47 -6.42 4.57
C CYS A 185 -18.83 -7.13 4.72
N SER A 186 -19.13 -7.99 3.76
CA SER A 186 -20.20 -8.96 3.84
C SER A 186 -20.01 -9.87 5.07
N ASP A 187 -21.10 -10.26 5.71
CA ASP A 187 -21.10 -11.24 6.81
C ASP A 187 -20.82 -12.66 6.30
#